data_AF-V4PWE3-F1
#
_entry.id   AF-V4PWE3-F1
#
_cell.length_a   1.000
_cell.length_b   1.000
_cell.length_c   1.000
_cell.angle_alpha   90.00
_cell.angle_beta   90.00
_cell.angle_gamma   90.00
#
_symmetry.space_group_name_H-M   'P 1'
#
loop_
_entity.id
_entity.type
_entity.pdbx_description
1 polymer ?
#
loop_
_entity_poly.entity_id
_entity_poly.type
_entity_poly.pdbx_seq_one_letter_code
_entity_poly.pdbx_strand_id
1 'polypeptide(L)'
;MAFLASAIMALSLFQATPAADVPPQAAPPAAESRGNIFTRWLPGKRKKAADAEATAAPAEAGQQTDVRVRGFRSWKQMFPDKKQKPLSEYHGDKIKTQRWSSGQWIIEVRRDGFADGTQCYLRTREMLGKSRIHYADGVLGFRFKHYVDPNKVWFRVDDRPSKSWRSVFRDLHMLGLTVKPYSSDFREETVILIPADELTGAQEIAIRPQEEGKPEKFDIEGFAEAMAASKRVGCETYVREDF
;
A
#
# COMPACT_ATOMS: atom_id res chain seq x y z
N MET A 1 -35.79 -31.24 -41.32
CA MET A 1 -36.73 -30.12 -41.10
C MET A 1 -35.91 -28.85 -40.95
N ALA A 2 -36.14 -27.90 -41.86
CA ALA A 2 -35.37 -26.68 -42.04
C ALA A 2 -36.10 -25.51 -41.36
N PHE A 3 -35.37 -24.63 -40.66
CA PHE A 3 -35.80 -23.27 -40.32
C PHE A 3 -34.55 -22.37 -40.38
N LEU A 4 -34.35 -21.65 -41.48
CA LEU A 4 -34.89 -20.32 -41.84
C LEU A 4 -34.20 -19.17 -41.08
N ALA A 5 -33.45 -18.43 -41.88
CA ALA A 5 -32.74 -17.20 -41.62
C ALA A 5 -33.66 -16.07 -41.14
N SER A 6 -33.10 -15.14 -40.36
CA SER A 6 -33.57 -13.75 -40.33
C SER A 6 -32.37 -12.86 -40.06
N ALA A 7 -31.89 -12.24 -41.14
CA ALA A 7 -30.96 -11.14 -41.14
C ALA A 7 -31.74 -9.85 -40.85
N ILE A 8 -31.35 -9.12 -39.80
CA ILE A 8 -31.86 -7.78 -39.53
C ILE A 8 -30.74 -6.80 -39.89
N MET A 9 -30.97 -6.04 -40.97
CA MET A 9 -30.18 -4.86 -41.33
C MET A 9 -30.41 -3.78 -40.27
N ALA A 10 -29.32 -3.30 -39.63
CA ALA A 10 -29.34 -2.06 -38.87
C ALA A 10 -28.69 -0.96 -39.73
N LEU A 11 -29.54 -0.04 -40.17
CA LEU A 11 -29.22 1.14 -40.97
C LEU A 11 -28.49 2.17 -40.08
N SER A 12 -27.23 2.46 -40.38
CA SER A 12 -26.42 3.46 -39.69
C SER A 12 -26.78 4.87 -40.18
N LEU A 13 -27.50 5.64 -39.37
CA LEU A 13 -27.68 7.08 -39.55
C LEU A 13 -26.43 7.80 -39.02
N PHE A 14 -25.56 8.23 -39.92
CA PHE A 14 -24.51 9.20 -39.64
C PHE A 14 -25.16 10.58 -39.42
N GLN A 15 -25.23 11.04 -38.17
CA GLN A 15 -25.49 12.44 -37.86
C GLN A 15 -24.15 13.19 -37.86
N ALA A 16 -23.99 14.10 -38.83
CA ALA A 16 -22.89 15.06 -38.87
C ALA A 16 -23.08 16.07 -37.72
N THR A 17 -22.14 16.11 -36.79
CA THR A 17 -22.09 17.14 -35.76
C THR A 17 -21.55 18.45 -36.34
N PRO A 18 -22.18 19.62 -36.03
CA PRO A 18 -21.66 20.91 -36.46
C PRO A 18 -20.33 21.20 -35.75
N ALA A 19 -19.37 21.72 -36.52
CA ALA A 19 -18.08 22.17 -36.02
C ALA A 19 -18.29 23.30 -35.01
N ALA A 20 -17.85 23.09 -33.77
CA ALA A 20 -17.82 24.12 -32.75
C ALA A 20 -16.64 25.06 -33.02
N ASP A 21 -16.93 26.37 -33.05
CA ASP A 21 -15.97 27.46 -33.13
C ASP A 21 -14.91 27.32 -32.02
N VAL A 22 -13.65 27.24 -32.45
CA VAL A 22 -12.48 27.23 -31.57
C VAL A 22 -12.20 28.68 -31.14
N PRO A 23 -12.28 29.02 -29.84
CA PRO A 23 -11.93 30.37 -29.39
C PRO A 23 -10.43 30.65 -29.59
N PRO A 24 -10.05 31.91 -29.87
CA PRO A 24 -8.67 32.30 -30.11
C PRO A 24 -7.78 32.03 -28.90
N GLN A 25 -6.60 31.46 -29.15
CA GLN A 25 -5.58 31.20 -28.14
C GLN A 25 -5.16 32.49 -27.42
N ALA A 26 -5.26 32.47 -26.10
CA ALA A 26 -4.76 33.53 -25.24
C ALA A 26 -3.22 33.61 -25.32
N ALA A 27 -2.71 34.82 -25.47
CA ALA A 27 -1.28 35.12 -25.51
C ALA A 27 -0.56 34.67 -24.23
N PRO A 28 0.70 34.21 -24.32
CA PRO A 28 1.45 33.76 -23.16
C PRO A 28 1.78 34.94 -22.21
N PRO A 29 1.68 34.75 -20.88
CA PRO A 29 2.08 35.76 -19.92
C PRO A 29 3.60 35.99 -19.93
N ALA A 30 3.98 37.25 -19.76
CA ALA A 30 5.36 37.72 -19.74
C ALA A 30 6.19 37.03 -18.64
N ALA A 31 7.45 36.74 -18.98
CA ALA A 31 8.42 36.10 -18.09
C ALA A 31 8.70 36.97 -16.86
N GLU A 32 8.30 36.46 -15.69
CA GLU A 32 8.61 37.06 -14.40
C GLU A 32 10.03 36.65 -13.96
N SER A 33 10.89 37.66 -13.83
CA SER A 33 12.27 37.57 -13.37
C SER A 33 12.34 37.00 -11.95
N ARG A 34 12.81 35.75 -11.81
CA ARG A 34 13.11 35.15 -10.50
C ARG A 34 14.43 35.69 -9.96
N GLY A 35 14.36 36.51 -8.91
CA GLY A 35 15.50 36.95 -8.12
C GLY A 35 16.18 35.79 -7.39
N ASN A 36 17.52 35.82 -7.38
CA ASN A 36 18.41 34.89 -6.69
C ASN A 36 18.18 34.89 -5.16
N ILE A 37 17.56 33.82 -4.64
CA ILE A 37 17.50 33.53 -3.20
C ILE A 37 18.70 32.64 -2.85
N PHE A 38 19.90 33.21 -2.87
CA PHE A 38 21.08 32.58 -2.28
C PHE A 38 21.90 33.64 -1.58
N THR A 39 21.54 33.96 -0.34
CA THR A 39 22.50 34.40 0.67
C THR A 39 21.91 34.24 2.08
N ARG A 40 22.81 33.90 3.00
CA ARG A 40 22.67 33.90 4.48
C ARG A 40 21.96 32.71 5.12
N TRP A 41 22.76 31.67 5.37
CA TRP A 41 22.75 30.98 6.66
C TRP A 41 24.16 31.09 7.27
N LEU A 42 24.30 31.94 8.29
CA LEU A 42 25.47 32.00 9.19
C LEU A 42 24.99 31.58 10.59
N PRO A 43 25.67 30.65 11.28
CA PRO A 43 25.29 30.24 12.63
C PRO A 43 25.75 31.29 13.66
N GLY A 44 24.82 32.15 14.07
CA GLY A 44 25.01 33.07 15.18
C GLY A 44 24.68 32.43 16.52
N LYS A 45 25.70 32.31 17.39
CA LYS A 45 25.58 31.93 18.81
C LYS A 45 24.53 32.81 19.51
N ARG A 46 23.41 32.23 19.96
CA ARG A 46 22.48 32.91 20.89
C ARG A 46 22.91 32.68 22.34
N LYS A 47 23.10 33.79 23.03
CA LYS A 47 23.38 33.89 24.47
C LYS A 47 22.17 33.43 25.29
N LYS A 48 22.48 32.78 26.42
CA LYS A 48 21.60 32.63 27.58
C LYS A 48 21.11 34.01 28.03
N ALA A 49 19.80 34.16 28.20
CA ALA A 49 19.20 35.07 29.15
C ALA A 49 18.13 34.27 29.89
N ALA A 50 18.34 34.14 31.20
CA ALA A 50 17.31 33.77 32.14
C ALA A 50 16.38 34.97 32.29
N ASP A 51 15.08 34.71 32.37
CA ASP A 51 14.22 35.27 33.40
C ASP A 51 12.95 34.42 33.49
N ALA A 52 12.56 34.19 34.74
CA ALA A 52 11.47 33.34 35.16
C ALA A 52 10.17 34.15 35.17
N GLU A 53 9.08 33.52 34.75
CA GLU A 53 7.80 33.78 35.39
C GLU A 53 6.92 32.54 35.34
N ALA A 54 6.48 32.16 36.53
CA ALA A 54 5.68 30.99 36.80
C ALA A 54 4.23 31.23 36.38
N THR A 55 3.67 30.31 35.60
CA THR A 55 2.22 30.11 35.59
C THR A 55 1.98 28.61 35.58
N ALA A 56 1.53 28.12 36.74
CA ALA A 56 1.13 26.76 36.95
C ALA A 56 -0.17 26.48 36.18
N ALA A 57 -0.11 25.55 35.24
CA ALA A 57 -1.26 24.83 34.70
C ALA A 57 -0.95 23.33 34.77
N PRO A 58 -1.93 22.47 35.09
CA PRO A 58 -1.69 21.09 35.44
C PRO A 58 -1.16 20.31 34.23
N ALA A 59 -0.04 19.63 34.45
CA ALA A 59 0.52 18.66 33.54
C ALA A 59 -0.48 17.51 33.36
N GLU A 60 -1.14 17.45 32.22
CA GLU A 60 -1.54 16.16 31.68
C GLU A 60 -0.26 15.38 31.44
N ALA A 61 -0.07 14.36 32.29
CA ALA A 61 0.97 13.38 32.16
C ALA A 61 0.79 12.65 30.81
N GLY A 62 1.34 13.25 29.76
CA GLY A 62 1.70 12.56 28.54
C GLY A 62 2.69 11.48 28.95
N GLN A 63 2.16 10.30 29.26
CA GLN A 63 2.93 9.07 29.40
C GLN A 63 3.66 8.88 28.08
N GLN A 64 4.90 9.37 28.00
CA GLN A 64 5.90 8.75 27.14
C GLN A 64 6.01 7.32 27.65
N THR A 65 5.22 6.43 27.04
CA THR A 65 5.43 5.00 27.15
C THR A 65 6.78 4.75 26.51
N ASP A 66 7.83 4.81 27.32
CA ASP A 66 9.03 4.00 27.13
C ASP A 66 8.49 2.58 26.92
N VAL A 67 8.36 2.17 25.65
CA VAL A 67 8.03 0.80 25.24
C VAL A 67 9.29 -0.02 25.54
N ARG A 68 9.60 -0.11 26.82
CA ARG A 68 10.53 -1.05 27.37
C ARG A 68 9.81 -2.37 27.23
N VAL A 69 10.16 -3.13 26.19
CA VAL A 69 9.72 -4.50 25.96
C VAL A 69 10.14 -5.34 27.18
N ARG A 70 9.36 -5.26 28.25
CA ARG A 70 9.61 -5.90 29.54
C ARG A 70 9.35 -7.39 29.37
N GLY A 71 10.44 -8.15 29.39
CA GLY A 71 10.42 -9.60 29.52
C GLY A 71 9.69 -10.29 28.36
N PHE A 72 10.43 -10.58 27.28
CA PHE A 72 10.03 -11.59 26.31
C PHE A 72 9.64 -12.86 27.08
N ARG A 73 8.33 -13.13 27.23
CA ARG A 73 7.87 -14.44 27.70
C ARG A 73 8.53 -15.48 26.78
N SER A 74 8.98 -16.58 27.38
CA SER A 74 9.60 -17.70 26.66
C SER A 74 8.83 -17.97 25.36
N TRP A 75 9.54 -17.85 24.24
CA TRP A 75 9.02 -17.83 22.87
C TRP A 75 8.10 -19.02 22.53
N LYS A 76 8.31 -20.16 23.20
CA LYS A 76 7.45 -21.36 23.11
C LYS A 76 6.00 -21.14 23.60
N GLN A 77 5.75 -20.13 24.42
CA GLN A 77 4.42 -19.87 24.99
C GLN A 77 3.55 -18.97 24.12
N MET A 78 4.12 -18.17 23.20
CA MET A 78 3.32 -17.25 22.36
C MET A 78 2.72 -17.93 21.12
N PHE A 79 3.29 -19.05 20.70
CA PHE A 79 2.88 -19.82 19.52
C PHE A 79 2.90 -21.32 19.85
N PRO A 80 1.83 -21.86 20.45
CA PRO A 80 1.77 -23.29 20.79
C PRO A 80 1.78 -24.21 19.56
N ASP A 81 1.49 -23.66 18.38
CA ASP A 81 1.61 -24.37 17.11
C ASP A 81 3.08 -24.58 16.72
N LYS A 82 3.54 -25.83 16.88
CA LYS A 82 4.91 -26.32 16.63
C LYS A 82 5.46 -26.11 15.21
N LYS A 83 4.72 -25.47 14.30
CA LYS A 83 5.11 -25.24 12.90
C LYS A 83 5.81 -23.90 12.64
N GLN A 84 5.81 -22.98 13.60
CA GLN A 84 6.49 -21.68 13.42
C GLN A 84 7.97 -21.81 13.79
N LYS A 85 8.85 -21.81 12.78
CA LYS A 85 10.31 -21.78 12.99
C LYS A 85 10.79 -20.33 12.87
N PRO A 86 11.59 -19.82 13.83
CA PRO A 86 12.23 -18.53 13.66
C PRO A 86 13.29 -18.68 12.58
N LEU A 87 13.12 -17.98 11.46
CA LEU A 87 14.15 -17.85 10.43
C LEU A 87 15.05 -16.67 10.82
N SER A 88 15.75 -16.77 11.94
CA SER A 88 16.72 -15.76 12.35
C SER A 88 18.11 -16.18 11.91
N GLU A 89 18.71 -15.48 10.96
CA GLU A 89 20.15 -15.51 10.71
C GLU A 89 20.83 -14.51 11.65
N TYR A 90 21.82 -14.97 12.41
CA TYR A 90 22.58 -14.14 13.34
C TYR A 90 23.95 -13.80 12.75
N HIS A 91 24.19 -12.53 12.43
CA HIS A 91 25.51 -11.99 12.14
C HIS A 91 25.67 -10.66 12.91
N GLY A 92 26.74 -10.52 13.71
CA GLY A 92 26.96 -9.41 14.67
C GLY A 92 26.77 -7.99 14.09
N ASP A 93 26.52 -7.00 14.97
CA ASP A 93 26.20 -5.57 14.72
C ASP A 93 25.20 -5.22 13.60
N LYS A 94 24.68 -6.21 12.88
CA LYS A 94 23.78 -6.06 11.75
C LYS A 94 22.33 -6.09 12.21
N ILE A 95 21.50 -5.31 11.52
CA ILE A 95 20.04 -5.23 11.65
C ILE A 95 19.47 -6.63 11.88
N LYS A 96 18.98 -6.88 13.10
CA LYS A 96 18.34 -8.15 13.46
C LYS A 96 17.01 -8.21 12.71
N THR A 97 17.00 -8.95 11.62
CA THR A 97 15.77 -9.30 10.90
C THR A 97 15.22 -10.58 11.52
N GLN A 98 14.01 -10.52 12.03
CA GLN A 98 13.29 -11.68 12.52
C GLN A 98 12.16 -12.00 11.55
N ARG A 99 12.03 -13.28 11.18
CA ARG A 99 11.01 -13.75 10.25
C ARG A 99 10.19 -14.85 10.89
N TRP A 100 8.88 -14.74 10.76
CA TRP A 100 7.89 -15.74 11.15
C TRP A 100 7.02 -16.07 9.94
N SER A 101 6.48 -17.29 9.94
CA SER A 101 5.52 -17.73 8.92
C SER A 101 4.20 -18.11 9.56
N SER A 102 3.10 -17.66 8.95
CA SER A 102 1.73 -18.07 9.27
C SER A 102 1.06 -18.53 7.98
N GLY A 103 1.08 -19.84 7.71
CA GLY A 103 0.67 -20.36 6.41
C GLY A 103 1.58 -19.85 5.29
N GLN A 104 0.98 -19.22 4.28
CA GLN A 104 1.71 -18.58 3.16
C GLN A 104 2.24 -17.18 3.48
N TRP A 105 1.81 -16.60 4.60
CA TRP A 105 2.20 -15.25 5.02
C TRP A 105 3.51 -15.28 5.80
N ILE A 106 4.36 -14.31 5.51
CA ILE A 106 5.63 -14.05 6.15
C ILE A 106 5.50 -12.72 6.88
N ILE A 107 5.72 -12.76 8.19
CA ILE A 107 5.88 -11.60 9.04
C ILE A 107 7.38 -11.37 9.16
N GLU A 108 7.85 -10.19 8.80
CA GLU A 108 9.25 -9.81 8.92
C GLU A 108 9.35 -8.55 9.78
N VAL A 109 10.10 -8.64 10.87
CA VAL A 109 10.35 -7.52 11.78
C VAL A 109 11.81 -7.15 11.65
N ARG A 110 12.06 -5.93 11.22
CA ARG A 110 13.40 -5.33 11.14
C ARG A 110 13.50 -4.25 12.20
N ARG A 111 14.62 -4.22 12.93
CA ARG A 111 14.95 -3.08 13.77
C ARG A 111 15.70 -2.06 12.92
N ASP A 112 15.13 -0.89 12.75
CA ASP A 112 15.81 0.21 12.08
C ASP A 112 16.93 0.73 12.99
N GLY A 113 18.18 0.64 12.52
CA GLY A 113 19.34 1.11 13.26
C GLY A 113 19.48 2.63 13.28
N PHE A 114 18.74 3.35 12.44
CA PHE A 114 18.81 4.82 12.35
C PHE A 114 17.67 5.50 13.10
N ALA A 115 16.44 5.00 12.95
CA ALA A 115 15.24 5.63 13.52
C ALA A 115 14.85 5.10 14.91
N ASP A 116 15.63 4.19 15.50
CA ASP A 116 15.29 3.43 16.72
C ASP A 116 13.91 2.73 16.67
N GLY A 117 13.34 2.59 15.46
CA GLY A 117 12.01 2.06 15.21
C GLY A 117 12.01 0.57 14.87
N THR A 118 10.85 -0.06 15.07
CA THR A 118 10.59 -1.43 14.60
C THR A 118 9.77 -1.36 13.33
N GLN A 119 10.33 -1.85 12.23
CA GLN A 119 9.70 -1.92 10.92
C GLN A 119 9.09 -3.30 10.73
N CYS A 120 7.77 -3.37 10.62
CA CYS A 120 7.08 -4.61 10.31
C CYS A 120 6.69 -4.68 8.84
N TYR A 121 6.87 -5.86 8.27
CA TYR A 121 6.44 -6.21 6.93
C TYR A 121 5.57 -7.45 7.01
N LEU A 122 4.45 -7.44 6.30
CA LEU A 122 3.59 -8.61 6.14
C LEU A 122 3.42 -8.86 4.65
N ARG A 123 3.86 -10.03 4.18
CA ARG A 123 3.85 -10.36 2.75
C ARG A 123 3.66 -11.84 2.52
N THR A 124 3.17 -12.24 1.36
CA THR A 124 3.16 -13.66 1.00
C THR A 124 4.56 -14.14 0.61
N ARG A 125 4.79 -15.45 0.77
CA ARG A 125 6.00 -16.09 0.25
C ARG A 125 6.06 -15.91 -1.26
N GLU A 126 7.22 -15.49 -1.76
CA GLU A 126 7.47 -15.46 -3.19
C GLU A 126 7.46 -16.89 -3.74
N MET A 127 6.57 -17.15 -4.70
CA MET A 127 6.51 -18.41 -5.42
C MET A 127 6.88 -18.17 -6.88
N LEU A 128 7.58 -19.12 -7.49
CA LEU A 128 7.90 -19.06 -8.91
C LEU A 128 6.62 -18.91 -9.74
N GLY A 129 6.49 -17.76 -10.41
CA GLY A 129 5.36 -17.49 -11.31
C GLY A 129 4.12 -16.86 -10.67
N LYS A 130 4.04 -16.77 -9.33
CA LYS A 130 2.93 -16.06 -8.66
C LYS A 130 3.39 -14.70 -8.18
N SER A 131 2.55 -13.70 -8.34
CA SER A 131 2.91 -12.36 -7.93
C SER A 131 2.74 -12.19 -6.41
N ARG A 132 3.58 -11.32 -5.83
CA ARG A 132 3.70 -11.16 -4.38
C ARG A 132 2.60 -10.23 -3.85
N ILE A 133 2.05 -10.57 -2.69
CA ILE A 133 1.08 -9.75 -1.97
C ILE A 133 1.80 -9.09 -0.79
N HIS A 134 1.64 -7.79 -0.63
CA HIS A 134 2.16 -7.02 0.49
C HIS A 134 1.02 -6.39 1.26
N TYR A 135 1.14 -6.29 2.58
CA TYR A 135 0.22 -5.54 3.41
C TYR A 135 0.95 -4.37 4.08
N ALA A 136 0.37 -3.18 3.98
CA ALA A 136 0.77 -2.02 4.76
C ALA A 136 -0.43 -1.09 4.98
N ASP A 137 -0.54 -0.52 6.19
CA ASP A 137 -1.51 0.54 6.53
C ASP A 137 -2.95 0.31 6.04
N GLY A 138 -3.48 -0.89 6.27
CA GLY A 138 -4.87 -1.21 5.92
C GLY A 138 -5.11 -1.49 4.44
N VAL A 139 -4.06 -1.63 3.62
CA VAL A 139 -4.19 -2.03 2.20
C VAL A 139 -3.34 -3.24 1.86
N LEU A 140 -3.83 -4.02 0.89
CA LEU A 140 -3.08 -5.09 0.25
C LEU A 140 -2.65 -4.67 -1.15
N GLY A 141 -1.34 -4.74 -1.40
CA GLY A 141 -0.74 -4.50 -2.71
C GLY A 141 -0.50 -5.80 -3.46
N PHE A 142 -1.11 -5.91 -4.63
CA PHE A 142 -0.97 -7.02 -5.56
C PHE A 142 -0.03 -6.61 -6.67
N ARG A 143 1.21 -7.10 -6.62
CA ARG A 143 2.20 -6.82 -7.65
C ARG A 143 1.85 -7.58 -8.93
N PHE A 144 2.15 -7.02 -10.09
CA PHE A 144 2.08 -7.67 -11.39
C PHE A 144 3.46 -7.60 -12.05
N LYS A 145 3.85 -8.65 -12.76
CA LYS A 145 5.13 -8.73 -13.48
C LYS A 145 5.22 -7.88 -14.74
N HIS A 146 4.08 -7.32 -15.16
CA HIS A 146 3.94 -6.50 -16.35
C HIS A 146 3.15 -5.25 -15.99
N TYR A 147 3.26 -4.23 -16.84
CA TYR A 147 2.47 -3.01 -16.68
C TYR A 147 0.97 -3.31 -16.78
N VAL A 148 0.21 -2.80 -15.82
CA VAL A 148 -1.25 -2.88 -15.77
C VAL A 148 -1.80 -1.47 -15.61
N ASP A 149 -2.75 -1.06 -16.44
CA ASP A 149 -3.43 0.23 -16.29
C ASP A 149 -4.47 0.12 -15.15
N PRO A 150 -4.27 0.77 -13.98
CA PRO A 150 -5.19 0.64 -12.85
C PRO A 150 -6.63 1.05 -13.18
N ASN A 151 -6.82 1.90 -14.19
CA ASN A 151 -8.14 2.37 -14.61
C ASN A 151 -8.97 1.31 -15.33
N LYS A 152 -8.32 0.25 -15.83
CA LYS A 152 -8.95 -0.88 -16.52
C LYS A 152 -9.02 -2.13 -15.64
N VAL A 153 -8.51 -2.05 -14.41
CA VAL A 153 -8.48 -3.17 -13.50
C VAL A 153 -9.87 -3.44 -12.93
N TRP A 154 -10.24 -4.70 -12.96
CA TRP A 154 -11.40 -5.24 -12.27
C TRP A 154 -10.92 -6.31 -11.31
N PHE A 155 -11.56 -6.42 -10.15
CA PHE A 155 -11.26 -7.47 -9.20
C PHE A 155 -12.54 -8.11 -8.70
N ARG A 156 -12.43 -9.37 -8.30
CA ARG A 156 -13.50 -10.16 -7.72
C ARG A 156 -12.96 -10.88 -6.51
N VAL A 157 -13.64 -10.73 -5.39
CA VAL A 157 -13.24 -11.37 -4.14
C VAL A 157 -14.15 -12.56 -3.89
N ASP A 158 -13.58 -13.76 -3.90
CA ASP A 158 -14.29 -15.04 -3.90
C ASP A 158 -15.42 -15.06 -4.99
N ASP A 159 -16.65 -15.36 -4.57
CA ASP A 159 -17.86 -15.42 -5.41
C ASP A 159 -18.67 -14.10 -5.43
N ARG A 160 -18.12 -13.01 -4.87
CA ARG A 160 -18.79 -11.70 -4.90
C ARG A 160 -18.85 -11.13 -6.33
N PRO A 161 -19.74 -10.17 -6.62
CA PRO A 161 -19.73 -9.46 -7.90
C PRO A 161 -18.38 -8.76 -8.16
N SER A 162 -17.94 -8.75 -9.41
CA SER A 162 -16.74 -8.02 -9.81
C SER A 162 -16.91 -6.52 -9.56
N LYS A 163 -15.86 -5.88 -9.05
CA LYS A 163 -15.77 -4.42 -8.84
C LYS A 163 -14.64 -3.85 -9.69
N SER A 164 -14.83 -2.62 -10.17
CA SER A 164 -13.73 -1.87 -10.78
C SER A 164 -12.78 -1.40 -9.69
N TRP A 165 -11.48 -1.43 -9.93
CA TRP A 165 -10.50 -0.85 -9.00
C TRP A 165 -10.77 0.64 -8.72
N ARG A 166 -11.31 1.37 -9.71
CA ARG A 166 -11.66 2.78 -9.54
C ARG A 166 -12.72 3.01 -8.46
N SER A 167 -13.57 2.01 -8.17
CA SER A 167 -14.59 2.16 -7.13
C SER A 167 -13.99 2.25 -5.73
N VAL A 168 -12.81 1.66 -5.50
CA VAL A 168 -12.11 1.71 -4.21
C VAL A 168 -11.06 2.83 -4.14
N PHE A 169 -10.84 3.57 -5.23
CA PHE A 169 -9.85 4.64 -5.30
C PHE A 169 -10.08 5.74 -4.24
N ARG A 170 -11.35 6.10 -4.01
CA ARG A 170 -11.70 7.09 -2.98
C ARG A 170 -11.26 6.61 -1.60
N ASP A 171 -11.48 5.34 -1.28
CA ASP A 171 -11.18 4.80 0.04
C ASP A 171 -9.66 4.70 0.25
N LEU A 172 -8.91 4.35 -0.81
CA LEU A 172 -7.44 4.43 -0.80
C LEU A 172 -6.95 5.87 -0.52
N HIS A 173 -7.58 6.87 -1.13
CA HIS A 173 -7.25 8.28 -0.88
C HIS A 173 -7.55 8.70 0.57
N MET A 174 -8.66 8.21 1.15
CA MET A 174 -9.01 8.46 2.56
C MET A 174 -8.02 7.83 3.54
N LEU A 175 -7.34 6.74 3.15
CA LEU A 175 -6.23 6.14 3.89
C LEU A 175 -4.90 6.91 3.76
N GLY A 176 -4.91 8.07 3.09
CA GLY A 176 -3.71 8.89 2.87
C GLY A 176 -2.72 8.25 1.89
N LEU A 177 -3.19 7.33 1.03
CA LEU A 177 -2.36 6.75 -0.03
C LEU A 177 -2.45 7.65 -1.26
N THR A 178 -1.34 8.30 -1.59
CA THR A 178 -1.21 9.01 -2.86
C THR A 178 -0.92 7.99 -3.95
N VAL A 179 -1.95 7.29 -4.40
CA VAL A 179 -1.84 6.46 -5.61
C VAL A 179 -1.75 7.43 -6.78
N LYS A 180 -0.67 7.36 -7.57
CA LYS A 180 -0.59 8.09 -8.83
C LYS A 180 -1.27 7.24 -9.91
N PRO A 181 -2.55 7.47 -10.26
CA PRO A 181 -3.25 6.68 -11.28
C PRO A 181 -2.61 6.78 -12.67
N TYR A 182 -1.66 7.71 -12.87
CA TYR A 182 -1.04 8.04 -14.15
C TYR A 182 0.49 8.11 -14.06
N SER A 183 1.13 7.39 -13.14
CA SER A 183 2.59 7.37 -13.09
C SER A 183 3.14 6.81 -14.41
N SER A 184 3.55 7.72 -15.31
CA SER A 184 4.19 7.45 -16.60
C SER A 184 5.63 6.94 -16.44
N ASP A 185 6.10 6.76 -15.20
CA ASP A 185 7.29 5.99 -14.94
C ASP A 185 6.95 4.53 -15.26
N PHE A 186 7.26 4.14 -16.50
CA PHE A 186 7.23 2.77 -17.03
C PHE A 186 8.12 1.84 -16.20
N ARG A 187 7.73 1.58 -14.95
CA ARG A 187 8.28 0.49 -14.16
C ARG A 187 7.69 -0.80 -14.72
N GLU A 188 8.54 -1.80 -14.86
CA GLU A 188 8.17 -3.13 -15.38
C GLU A 188 7.09 -3.80 -14.52
N GLU A 189 6.96 -3.38 -13.26
CA GLU A 189 6.02 -3.92 -12.29
C GLU A 189 4.96 -2.87 -11.91
N THR A 190 3.69 -3.26 -11.92
CA THR A 190 2.58 -2.46 -11.39
C THR A 190 2.07 -3.08 -10.10
N VAL A 191 1.79 -2.26 -9.08
CA VAL A 191 1.11 -2.72 -7.87
C VAL A 191 -0.32 -2.18 -7.83
N ILE A 192 -1.28 -3.08 -7.69
CA ILE A 192 -2.69 -2.74 -7.50
C ILE A 192 -2.99 -2.78 -6.01
N LEU A 193 -3.42 -1.65 -5.43
CA LEU A 193 -3.76 -1.56 -4.01
C LEU A 193 -5.25 -1.79 -3.81
N ILE A 194 -5.64 -2.64 -2.85
CA ILE A 194 -7.04 -2.88 -2.49
C ILE A 194 -7.17 -2.74 -0.97
N PRO A 195 -8.17 -2.01 -0.45
CA PRO A 195 -8.41 -1.91 0.99
C PRO A 195 -8.57 -3.28 1.64
N ALA A 196 -7.94 -3.50 2.78
CA ALA A 196 -8.03 -4.76 3.52
C ALA A 196 -9.48 -5.07 3.94
N ASP A 197 -10.29 -4.04 4.19
CA ASP A 197 -11.70 -4.18 4.55
C ASP A 197 -12.51 -4.91 3.46
N GLU A 198 -12.20 -4.67 2.18
CA GLU A 198 -12.82 -5.38 1.04
C GLU A 198 -12.47 -6.87 1.01
N LEU A 199 -11.35 -7.26 1.65
CA LEU A 199 -10.80 -8.61 1.67
C LEU A 199 -11.07 -9.35 2.99
N THR A 200 -11.86 -8.75 3.89
CA THR A 200 -12.19 -9.36 5.18
C THR A 200 -12.89 -10.71 4.99
N GLY A 201 -12.30 -11.77 5.57
CA GLY A 201 -12.84 -13.13 5.53
C GLY A 201 -12.71 -13.82 4.17
N ALA A 202 -12.06 -13.19 3.19
CA ALA A 202 -11.88 -13.76 1.87
C ALA A 202 -10.76 -14.80 1.82
N GLN A 203 -10.88 -15.75 0.90
CA GLN A 203 -9.87 -16.79 0.68
C GLN A 203 -9.10 -16.55 -0.62
N GLU A 204 -9.78 -16.09 -1.66
CA GLU A 204 -9.19 -15.82 -2.97
C GLU A 204 -9.63 -14.45 -3.49
N ILE A 205 -8.75 -13.78 -4.22
CA ILE A 205 -9.10 -12.66 -5.07
C ILE A 205 -8.63 -12.90 -6.49
N ALA A 206 -9.52 -12.69 -7.46
CA ALA A 206 -9.21 -12.71 -8.88
C ALA A 206 -9.13 -11.28 -9.40
N ILE A 207 -7.99 -10.88 -9.95
CA ILE A 207 -7.77 -9.54 -10.52
C ILE A 207 -7.58 -9.69 -12.02
N ARG A 208 -8.38 -8.96 -12.79
CA ARG A 208 -8.24 -8.83 -14.24
C ARG A 208 -7.53 -7.51 -14.55
N PRO A 209 -6.36 -7.54 -15.22
CA PRO A 209 -5.68 -6.33 -15.66
C PRO A 209 -6.50 -5.44 -16.61
N GLN A 210 -7.41 -6.07 -17.36
CA GLN A 210 -8.33 -5.43 -18.31
C GLN A 210 -9.68 -6.16 -18.23
N GLU A 211 -10.78 -5.51 -18.58
CA GLU A 211 -12.14 -6.06 -18.46
C GLU A 211 -12.33 -7.44 -19.13
N GLU A 212 -11.80 -7.58 -20.34
CA GLU A 212 -11.81 -8.81 -21.15
C GLU A 212 -10.57 -9.70 -20.93
N GLY A 213 -9.65 -9.29 -20.06
CA GLY A 213 -8.40 -10.00 -19.81
C GLY A 213 -8.55 -11.26 -18.97
N LYS A 214 -7.56 -12.16 -19.06
CA LYS A 214 -7.50 -13.36 -18.20
C LYS A 214 -7.31 -12.92 -16.73
N PRO A 215 -8.16 -13.40 -15.79
CA PRO A 215 -7.97 -13.12 -14.37
C PRO A 215 -6.72 -13.81 -13.82
N GLU A 216 -5.94 -13.08 -13.03
CA GLU A 216 -4.90 -13.63 -12.16
C GLU A 216 -5.49 -13.86 -10.77
N LYS A 217 -5.31 -15.07 -10.23
CA LYS A 217 -5.85 -15.48 -8.94
C LYS A 217 -4.78 -15.39 -7.87
N PHE A 218 -5.15 -14.79 -6.76
CA PHE A 218 -4.31 -14.59 -5.59
C PHE A 218 -4.99 -15.27 -4.40
N ASP A 219 -4.24 -16.16 -3.78
CA ASP A 219 -4.64 -16.81 -2.54
C ASP A 219 -4.29 -15.87 -1.38
N ILE A 220 -5.30 -15.51 -0.60
CA ILE A 220 -5.21 -14.66 0.59
C ILE A 220 -5.63 -15.40 1.86
N GLU A 221 -5.82 -16.73 1.77
CA GLU A 221 -6.12 -17.58 2.92
C GLU A 221 -5.05 -17.39 4.01
N GLY A 222 -5.51 -17.32 5.26
CA GLY A 222 -4.65 -17.12 6.42
C GLY A 222 -4.28 -15.66 6.70
N PHE A 223 -4.80 -14.69 5.94
CA PHE A 223 -4.46 -13.27 6.14
C PHE A 223 -4.87 -12.75 7.53
N ALA A 224 -6.09 -13.07 7.98
CA ALA A 224 -6.59 -12.64 9.29
C ALA A 224 -5.75 -13.22 10.45
N GLU A 225 -5.38 -14.50 10.35
CA GLU A 225 -4.53 -15.19 11.30
C GLU A 225 -3.11 -14.62 11.29
N ALA A 226 -2.57 -14.30 10.12
CA ALA A 226 -1.28 -13.66 9.97
C ALA A 226 -1.27 -12.25 10.59
N MET A 227 -2.34 -11.47 10.40
CA MET A 227 -2.54 -10.17 11.05
C MET A 227 -2.68 -10.28 12.57
N ALA A 228 -3.37 -11.30 13.07
CA ALA A 228 -3.43 -11.56 14.50
C ALA A 228 -2.08 -12.02 15.07
N ALA A 229 -1.31 -12.80 14.29
CA ALA A 229 0.03 -13.22 14.66
C ALA A 229 1.03 -12.05 14.67
N SER A 230 0.99 -11.16 13.69
CA SER A 230 1.88 -9.99 13.65
C SER A 230 1.60 -9.02 14.80
N LYS A 231 0.33 -8.80 15.18
CA LYS A 231 -0.02 -8.03 16.38
C LYS A 231 0.58 -8.63 17.66
N ARG A 232 0.59 -9.96 17.79
CA ARG A 232 1.24 -10.65 18.94
C ARG A 232 2.76 -10.48 18.98
N VAL A 233 3.39 -10.23 17.83
CA VAL A 233 4.83 -9.94 17.72
C VAL A 233 5.14 -8.46 18.05
N GLY A 234 4.12 -7.62 18.23
CA GLY A 234 4.28 -6.19 18.50
C GLY A 234 4.29 -5.32 17.23
N CYS A 235 3.76 -5.83 16.11
CA CYS A 235 3.60 -5.05 14.90
C CYS A 235 2.38 -4.14 14.99
N GLU A 236 2.63 -2.87 15.27
CA GLU A 236 1.62 -1.80 15.27
C GLU A 236 1.59 -1.06 13.93
N THR A 237 2.76 -0.76 13.37
CA THR A 237 2.94 -0.03 12.11
C THR A 237 3.60 -0.91 11.06
N TYR A 238 3.09 -0.88 9.82
CA TYR A 238 3.63 -1.66 8.71
C TYR A 238 4.30 -0.72 7.72
N VAL A 239 5.52 -1.02 7.34
CA VAL A 239 6.26 -0.19 6.38
C VAL A 239 5.70 -0.43 4.99
N ARG A 240 5.38 0.67 4.30
CA ARG A 240 5.09 0.67 2.86
C ARG A 240 6.41 0.45 2.13
N GLU A 241 6.65 -0.76 1.62
CA GLU A 241 7.65 -0.92 0.57
C GLU A 241 7.10 -0.23 -0.69
N ASP A 242 7.91 0.61 -1.34
CA ASP A 242 7.53 1.42 -2.51
C ASP A 242 6.52 0.68 -3.40
N PHE A 243 5.25 1.11 -3.29
CA PHE A 243 4.13 0.64 -4.09
C PHE A 243 4.19 1.22 -5.50
#